data_AF-A0A9D5VCW0-F1
#
_entry.id   AF-A0A9D5VCW0-F1
#
_cell.length_a   1.000
_cell.length_b   1.000
_cell.length_c   1.000
_cell.angle_alpha   90.00
_cell.angle_beta   90.00
_cell.angle_gamma   90.00
#
_symmetry.space_group_name_H-M   'P 1'
#
loop_
_entity.id
_entity.type
_entity.pdbx_description
1 polymer ?
#
loop_
_entity_poly.entity_id
_entity_poly.type
_entity_poly.pdbx_seq_one_letter_code
_entity_poly.pdbx_strand_id
1 'polypeptide(L)'
;IGMLAFSLPCGIAYDPAVTLLSMVPGMFASGVALWVIGHTRVTVPMLIWGGVLVGSGIGVMHYSGMAAMRLDAIIYYSPSIFAVSIVFAVVLAILSLYAKFGLRRQFPDLAPWIVQVLGACLMGVSISGMHYIAMEAAFFIPVGDAPQMVPGISPTLLAIGIGTSTILIVALTMAAVILGRHLETIATLQR
;
A
#
# COMPACT_ATOMS: atom_id res chain seq x y z
N ILE A 1 1.02 0.46 11.30
CA ILE A 1 1.97 1.42 11.92
C ILE A 1 1.36 2.81 12.02
N GLY A 2 0.90 3.43 10.92
CA GLY A 2 0.24 4.76 10.97
C GLY A 2 -0.92 4.86 11.97
N MET A 3 -1.75 3.81 12.07
CA MET A 3 -2.85 3.77 13.04
C MET A 3 -2.43 3.66 14.52
N LEU A 4 -1.17 3.36 14.85
CA LEU A 4 -0.70 3.46 16.24
C LEU A 4 -0.57 4.90 16.72
N ALA A 5 -0.40 5.85 15.79
CA ALA A 5 -0.37 7.27 16.10
C ALA A 5 -1.77 7.85 16.35
N PHE A 6 -2.83 7.09 16.05
CA PHE A 6 -4.21 7.49 16.23
C PHE A 6 -4.79 6.83 17.48
N SER A 7 -5.03 7.63 18.52
CA SER A 7 -5.64 7.17 19.77
C SER A 7 -7.07 7.71 19.87
N LEU A 8 -8.05 6.80 19.90
CA LEU A 8 -9.41 7.14 20.30
C LEU A 8 -9.59 6.89 21.81
N PRO A 9 -10.48 7.66 22.47
CA PRO A 9 -10.83 7.43 23.87
C PRO A 9 -11.60 6.12 24.10
N CYS A 10 -12.19 5.55 23.04
CA CYS A 10 -12.78 4.22 23.05
C CYS A 10 -11.75 3.15 22.66
N GLY A 11 -11.81 1.97 23.28
CA GLY A 11 -10.94 0.85 22.90
C GLY A 11 -11.14 0.44 21.43
N ILE A 12 -10.03 0.16 20.73
CA ILE A 12 -10.02 -0.29 19.33
C ILE A 12 -9.51 -1.73 19.28
N ALA A 13 -10.23 -2.59 18.58
CA ALA A 13 -9.80 -3.93 18.21
C ALA A 13 -10.08 -4.18 16.72
N TYR A 14 -9.55 -5.28 16.16
CA TYR A 14 -9.73 -5.64 14.75
C TYR A 14 -10.31 -7.04 14.60
N ASP A 15 -11.25 -7.20 13.66
CA ASP A 15 -11.71 -8.50 13.21
C ASP A 15 -10.59 -9.19 12.39
N PRO A 16 -10.08 -10.36 12.82
CA PRO A 16 -8.98 -11.04 12.11
C PRO A 16 -9.32 -11.42 10.67
N ALA A 17 -10.54 -11.88 10.42
CA ALA A 17 -10.94 -12.40 9.12
C ALA A 17 -11.09 -11.27 8.10
N VAL A 18 -11.77 -10.19 8.49
CA VAL A 18 -11.92 -9.01 7.61
C VAL A 18 -10.58 -8.33 7.38
N THR A 19 -9.71 -8.28 8.41
CA THR A 19 -8.35 -7.73 8.28
C THR A 19 -7.47 -8.53 7.32
N LEU A 20 -7.57 -9.87 7.33
CA LEU A 20 -6.86 -10.69 6.35
C LEU A 20 -7.43 -10.49 4.95
N LEU A 21 -8.75 -10.41 4.82
CA LEU A 21 -9.40 -10.21 3.53
C LEU A 21 -9.10 -8.84 2.93
N SER A 22 -8.92 -7.80 3.76
CA SER A 22 -8.57 -6.46 3.29
C SER A 22 -7.20 -6.41 2.61
N MET A 23 -6.31 -7.38 2.84
CA MET A 23 -5.00 -7.44 2.16
C MET A 23 -5.13 -7.82 0.68
N VAL A 24 -6.19 -8.55 0.30
CA VAL A 24 -6.36 -9.11 -1.05
C VAL A 24 -6.35 -8.04 -2.16
N PRO A 25 -7.11 -6.93 -2.07
CA PRO A 25 -7.01 -5.82 -3.03
C PRO A 25 -5.59 -5.26 -3.18
N GLY A 26 -4.83 -5.17 -2.09
CA GLY A 26 -3.44 -4.71 -2.11
C GLY A 26 -2.50 -5.69 -2.83
N MET A 27 -2.73 -7.00 -2.67
CA MET A 27 -2.00 -8.03 -3.41
C MET A 27 -2.30 -7.97 -4.91
N PHE A 28 -3.57 -7.79 -5.29
CA PHE A 28 -3.96 -7.57 -6.68
C PHE A 28 -3.32 -6.31 -7.27
N ALA A 29 -3.37 -5.18 -6.55
CA ALA A 29 -2.70 -3.94 -6.96
C ALA A 29 -1.19 -4.15 -7.18
N SER A 30 -0.52 -4.87 -6.27
CA SER A 30 0.90 -5.20 -6.40
C SER A 30 1.17 -6.06 -7.64
N GLY A 31 0.31 -7.04 -7.93
CA GLY A 31 0.37 -7.84 -9.15
C GLY A 31 0.23 -7.01 -10.42
N VAL A 32 -0.72 -6.08 -10.45
CA VAL A 32 -0.89 -5.14 -11.58
C VAL A 32 0.35 -4.26 -11.75
N ALA A 33 0.88 -3.70 -10.66
CA ALA A 33 2.08 -2.86 -10.72
C ALA A 33 3.28 -3.64 -11.29
N LEU A 34 3.52 -4.87 -10.81
CA LEU A 34 4.58 -5.74 -11.32
C LEU A 34 4.36 -6.11 -12.79
N TRP A 35 3.12 -6.41 -13.18
CA TRP A 35 2.77 -6.70 -14.57
C TRP A 35 3.09 -5.52 -15.48
N VAL A 36 2.68 -4.30 -15.12
CA VAL A 36 2.98 -3.09 -15.91
C VAL A 36 4.50 -2.86 -16.00
N ILE A 37 5.19 -2.95 -14.87
CA ILE A 37 6.64 -2.75 -14.76
C ILE A 37 7.43 -3.82 -15.53
N GLY A 38 6.90 -5.03 -15.69
CA GLY A 38 7.54 -6.13 -16.41
C GLY A 38 7.60 -5.95 -17.93
N HIS A 39 6.82 -5.04 -18.51
CA HIS A 39 6.81 -4.82 -19.95
C HIS A 39 8.03 -4.01 -20.43
N THR A 40 8.55 -4.35 -21.61
CA THR A 40 9.67 -3.65 -22.26
C THR A 40 9.27 -2.30 -22.85
N ARG A 41 8.02 -2.17 -23.28
CA ARG A 41 7.40 -0.93 -23.76
C ARG A 41 6.02 -0.80 -23.15
N VAL A 42 5.71 0.37 -22.62
CA VAL A 42 4.42 0.67 -22.00
C VAL A 42 3.77 1.84 -22.73
N THR A 43 2.48 1.72 -23.03
CA THR A 43 1.68 2.76 -23.66
C THR A 43 1.02 3.65 -22.62
N VAL A 44 0.66 4.88 -22.99
CA VAL A 44 -0.04 5.80 -22.07
C VAL A 44 -1.34 5.19 -21.51
N PRO A 45 -2.21 4.52 -22.30
CA PRO A 45 -3.40 3.87 -21.75
C PRO A 45 -3.08 2.79 -20.71
N MET A 46 -2.00 2.02 -20.90
CA MET A 46 -1.58 1.00 -19.96
C MET A 46 -1.12 1.60 -18.62
N LEU A 47 -0.45 2.76 -18.63
CA LEU A 47 -0.11 3.49 -17.40
C LEU A 47 -1.34 4.01 -16.69
N ILE A 48 -2.28 4.60 -17.43
CA ILE A 48 -3.52 5.16 -16.85
C ILE A 48 -4.33 4.04 -16.20
N TRP A 49 -4.64 2.97 -16.94
CA TRP A 49 -5.42 1.86 -16.40
C TRP A 49 -4.67 1.10 -15.29
N GLY A 50 -3.37 0.88 -15.47
CA GLY A 50 -2.54 0.27 -14.43
C GLY A 50 -2.54 1.09 -13.14
N GLY A 51 -2.36 2.40 -13.23
CA GLY A 51 -2.36 3.29 -12.06
C GLY A 51 -3.75 3.45 -11.43
N VAL A 52 -4.83 3.45 -12.20
CA VAL A 52 -6.21 3.41 -11.69
C VAL A 52 -6.44 2.12 -10.89
N LEU A 53 -6.07 0.97 -11.44
CA LEU A 53 -6.21 -0.32 -10.76
C LEU A 53 -5.36 -0.37 -9.48
N VAL A 54 -4.10 0.09 -9.53
CA VAL A 54 -3.23 0.14 -8.35
C VAL A 54 -3.79 1.09 -7.29
N GLY A 55 -4.12 2.33 -7.65
CA GLY A 55 -4.66 3.33 -6.72
C GLY A 55 -5.99 2.90 -6.11
N SER A 56 -6.88 2.31 -6.91
CA SER A 56 -8.13 1.74 -6.41
C SER A 56 -7.90 0.58 -5.45
N GLY A 57 -6.97 -0.34 -5.73
CA GLY A 57 -6.64 -1.44 -4.83
C GLY A 57 -6.03 -0.97 -3.51
N ILE A 58 -5.22 0.10 -3.52
CA ILE A 58 -4.73 0.77 -2.31
C ILE A 58 -5.92 1.32 -1.50
N GLY A 59 -6.83 2.05 -2.15
CA GLY A 59 -8.04 2.58 -1.54
C GLY A 59 -8.94 1.50 -0.93
N VAL A 60 -9.28 0.47 -1.70
CA VAL A 60 -10.13 -0.64 -1.25
C VAL A 60 -9.47 -1.38 -0.08
N MET A 61 -8.16 -1.64 -0.14
CA MET A 61 -7.43 -2.26 0.99
C MET A 61 -7.54 -1.42 2.26
N HIS A 62 -7.38 -0.10 2.16
CA HIS A 62 -7.45 0.77 3.32
C HIS A 62 -8.86 0.86 3.90
N TYR A 63 -9.89 1.14 3.08
CA TYR A 63 -11.25 1.29 3.57
C TYR A 63 -11.89 -0.03 4.02
N SER A 64 -11.54 -1.16 3.40
CA SER A 64 -11.94 -2.48 3.92
C SER A 64 -11.21 -2.81 5.22
N GLY A 65 -9.96 -2.38 5.39
CA GLY A 65 -9.24 -2.46 6.67
C GLY A 65 -9.88 -1.60 7.75
N MET A 66 -10.37 -0.41 7.40
CA MET A 66 -11.14 0.45 8.31
C MET A 66 -12.47 -0.22 8.70
N ALA A 67 -13.14 -0.90 7.77
CA ALA A 67 -14.35 -1.67 8.04
C ALA A 67 -14.10 -2.90 8.94
N ALA A 68 -12.85 -3.37 9.07
CA ALA A 68 -12.48 -4.44 10.01
C ALA A 68 -12.36 -3.95 11.46
N MET A 69 -12.35 -2.63 11.69
CA MET A 69 -12.26 -2.08 13.04
C MET A 69 -13.51 -2.40 13.84
N ARG A 70 -13.27 -2.87 15.06
CA ARG A 70 -14.27 -3.05 16.11
C ARG A 70 -13.97 -2.01 17.18
N LEU A 71 -14.85 -1.03 17.30
CA LEU A 71 -14.78 0.01 18.31
C LEU A 71 -16.20 0.44 18.70
N ASP A 72 -16.33 1.07 19.86
CA ASP A 72 -17.62 1.58 20.37
C ASP A 72 -17.94 2.98 19.79
N ALA A 73 -17.81 3.11 18.47
CA ALA A 73 -18.13 4.33 17.75
C ALA A 73 -18.63 4.00 16.33
N ILE A 74 -19.46 4.88 15.79
CA ILE A 74 -19.86 4.82 14.38
C ILE A 74 -18.87 5.64 13.55
N ILE A 75 -18.40 5.07 12.45
CA ILE A 75 -17.51 5.74 11.50
C ILE A 75 -18.36 6.37 10.38
N TYR A 76 -18.28 7.68 10.24
CA TYR A 76 -18.81 8.41 9.10
C TYR A 76 -17.67 8.92 8.22
N TYR A 77 -17.90 9.04 6.91
CA TYR A 77 -16.91 9.54 5.97
C TYR A 77 -17.40 10.83 5.31
N SER A 78 -16.54 11.84 5.26
CA SER A 78 -16.74 12.99 4.37
C SER A 78 -16.62 12.52 2.91
N PRO A 79 -17.67 12.63 2.07
CA PRO A 79 -17.61 12.17 0.69
C PRO A 79 -16.54 12.89 -0.14
N SER A 80 -16.29 14.17 0.15
CA SER A 80 -15.30 14.97 -0.58
C SER A 80 -13.87 14.53 -0.25
N ILE A 81 -13.53 14.41 1.03
CA ILE A 81 -12.18 14.01 1.45
C ILE A 81 -11.92 12.53 1.11
N PHE A 82 -12.95 11.68 1.20
CA PHE A 82 -12.92 10.31 0.70
C PHE A 82 -12.55 10.26 -0.79
N ALA A 83 -13.22 11.06 -1.63
CA ALA A 83 -12.90 11.10 -3.05
C ALA A 83 -11.48 11.62 -3.31
N VAL A 84 -11.04 12.63 -2.55
CA VAL A 84 -9.68 13.17 -2.63
C VAL A 84 -8.64 12.11 -2.30
N SER A 85 -8.86 11.28 -1.28
CA SER A 85 -7.92 10.21 -0.89
C SER A 85 -7.70 9.21 -2.04
N ILE A 86 -8.77 8.81 -2.73
CA ILE A 86 -8.74 7.87 -3.86
C ILE A 86 -8.06 8.51 -5.07
N VAL A 87 -8.42 9.75 -5.42
CA VAL A 87 -7.80 10.49 -6.53
C VAL A 87 -6.30 10.67 -6.27
N PHE A 88 -5.93 11.02 -5.04
CA PHE A 88 -4.54 11.16 -4.63
C PHE A 88 -3.76 9.86 -4.83
N ALA A 89 -4.30 8.72 -4.37
CA ALA A 89 -3.68 7.42 -4.56
C ALA A 89 -3.49 7.07 -6.05
N VAL A 90 -4.52 7.26 -6.87
CA VAL A 90 -4.50 6.97 -8.31
C VAL A 90 -3.47 7.84 -9.03
N VAL A 91 -3.46 9.15 -8.79
CA VAL A 91 -2.51 10.07 -9.43
C VAL A 91 -1.08 9.67 -9.10
N LEU A 92 -0.76 9.44 -7.83
CA LEU A 92 0.60 9.05 -7.45
C LEU A 92 0.97 7.64 -7.91
N ALA A 93 0.02 6.71 -8.01
CA ALA A 93 0.26 5.40 -8.59
C ALA A 93 0.61 5.51 -10.09
N ILE A 94 -0.11 6.33 -10.86
CA ILE A 94 0.22 6.62 -12.26
C ILE A 94 1.62 7.23 -12.37
N LEU A 95 1.94 8.22 -11.53
CA LEU A 95 3.26 8.86 -11.52
C LEU A 95 4.38 7.89 -11.15
N SER A 96 4.15 7.00 -10.18
CA SER A 96 5.10 5.95 -9.79
C SER A 96 5.38 4.99 -10.94
N LEU A 97 4.34 4.52 -11.65
CA LEU A 97 4.50 3.66 -12.82
C LEU A 97 5.19 4.41 -13.98
N TYR A 98 4.81 5.67 -14.20
CA TYR A 98 5.41 6.53 -15.22
C TYR A 98 6.90 6.77 -14.96
N ALA A 99 7.33 6.93 -13.70
CA ALA A 99 8.72 7.21 -13.36
C ALA A 99 9.68 6.19 -14.01
N LYS A 100 9.34 4.90 -13.99
CA LYS A 100 10.16 3.85 -14.62
C LYS A 100 10.36 4.04 -16.13
N PHE A 101 9.31 4.45 -16.85
CA PHE A 101 9.30 4.47 -18.32
C PHE A 101 9.56 5.86 -18.91
N GLY A 102 8.88 6.87 -18.37
CA GLY A 102 8.98 8.25 -18.80
C GLY A 102 10.36 8.85 -18.52
N LEU A 103 10.87 8.68 -17.30
CA LEU A 103 12.13 9.29 -16.90
C LEU A 103 13.32 8.65 -17.62
N ARG A 104 13.29 7.33 -17.86
CA ARG A 104 14.31 6.65 -18.68
C ARG A 104 14.31 7.09 -20.15
N ARG A 105 13.14 7.45 -20.69
CA ARG A 105 13.04 7.92 -22.08
C ARG A 105 13.51 9.37 -22.22
N GLN A 106 13.20 10.22 -21.24
CA GLN A 106 13.57 11.64 -21.27
C GLN A 106 15.02 11.88 -20.85
N PHE A 107 15.52 11.07 -19.93
CA PHE A 107 16.88 11.17 -19.39
C PHE A 107 17.57 9.81 -19.41
N PRO A 108 18.10 9.39 -20.58
CA PRO A 108 18.77 8.09 -20.72
C PRO A 108 20.04 7.97 -19.86
N ASP A 109 20.67 9.10 -19.51
CA ASP A 109 21.89 9.15 -18.70
C ASP A 109 21.62 9.02 -17.19
N LEU A 110 20.35 9.08 -16.75
CA LEU A 110 20.02 8.93 -15.34
C LEU A 110 20.32 7.51 -14.86
N ALA A 111 21.00 7.41 -13.73
CA ALA A 111 21.35 6.11 -13.17
C ALA A 111 20.08 5.27 -12.89
N PRO A 112 20.06 3.99 -13.31
CA PRO A 112 18.91 3.09 -13.14
C PRO A 112 18.31 3.04 -11.73
N TRP A 113 19.15 3.15 -10.70
CA TRP A 113 18.75 3.09 -9.29
C TRP A 113 17.97 4.33 -8.86
N ILE A 114 18.29 5.52 -9.40
CA ILE A 114 17.60 6.78 -9.06
C ILE A 114 16.14 6.68 -9.48
N VAL A 115 15.90 6.21 -10.71
CA VAL A 115 14.54 6.02 -11.23
C VAL A 115 13.73 5.05 -10.37
N GLN A 116 14.37 3.96 -9.89
CA GLN A 116 13.73 2.99 -9.02
C GLN A 116 13.39 3.59 -7.65
N VAL A 117 14.33 4.32 -7.04
CA VAL A 117 14.11 5.00 -5.75
C VAL A 117 12.97 6.02 -5.88
N LEU A 118 12.96 6.85 -6.93
CA LEU A 118 11.89 7.81 -7.17
C LEU A 118 10.53 7.12 -7.31
N GLY A 119 10.43 6.05 -8.11
CA GLY A 119 9.20 5.27 -8.27
C GLY A 119 8.73 4.66 -6.94
N ALA A 120 9.66 4.11 -6.15
CA ALA A 120 9.37 3.53 -4.83
C ALA A 120 8.91 4.60 -3.83
N CYS A 121 9.55 5.76 -3.80
CA CYS A 121 9.14 6.89 -2.97
C CYS A 121 7.74 7.37 -3.33
N LEU A 122 7.45 7.56 -4.63
CA LEU A 122 6.11 7.95 -5.10
C LEU A 122 5.04 6.93 -4.69
N MET A 123 5.34 5.63 -4.77
CA MET A 123 4.43 4.59 -4.31
C MET A 123 4.24 4.64 -2.79
N GLY A 124 5.31 4.84 -2.02
CA GLY A 124 5.23 5.01 -0.57
C GLY A 124 4.40 6.22 -0.15
N VAL A 125 4.55 7.35 -0.86
CA VAL A 125 3.73 8.56 -0.66
C VAL A 125 2.28 8.31 -1.07
N SER A 126 2.02 7.56 -2.14
CA SER A 126 0.66 7.17 -2.53
C SER A 126 -0.06 6.43 -1.40
N ILE A 127 0.58 5.41 -0.81
CA ILE A 127 0.00 4.59 0.25
C ILE A 127 -0.15 5.39 1.55
N SER A 128 0.91 6.05 2.00
CA SER A 128 0.92 6.78 3.28
C SER A 128 0.09 8.07 3.22
N GLY A 129 0.18 8.82 2.13
CA GLY A 129 -0.61 10.03 1.93
C GLY A 129 -2.10 9.71 1.84
N MET A 130 -2.49 8.68 1.06
CA MET A 130 -3.88 8.24 1.06
C MET A 130 -4.35 7.80 2.44
N HIS A 131 -3.52 7.06 3.19
CA HIS A 131 -3.86 6.66 4.56
C HIS A 131 -4.20 7.85 5.46
N TYR A 132 -3.39 8.91 5.47
CA TYR A 132 -3.66 10.08 6.31
C TYR A 132 -4.86 10.89 5.84
N ILE A 133 -5.03 11.09 4.52
CA ILE A 133 -6.20 11.79 3.96
C ILE A 133 -7.48 10.99 4.26
N ALA A 134 -7.43 9.67 4.19
CA ALA A 134 -8.57 8.82 4.49
C ALA A 134 -8.93 8.81 5.98
N MET A 135 -7.92 8.88 6.87
CA MET A 135 -8.16 9.08 8.31
C MET A 135 -8.76 10.46 8.59
N GLU A 136 -8.33 11.50 7.89
CA GLU A 136 -8.93 12.84 7.96
C GLU A 136 -10.39 12.84 7.47
N ALA A 137 -10.72 12.00 6.49
CA ALA A 137 -12.09 11.83 6.01
C ALA A 137 -13.01 11.16 7.03
N ALA A 138 -12.47 10.46 8.03
CA ALA A 138 -13.22 9.60 8.94
C ALA A 138 -13.57 10.33 10.26
N PHE A 139 -14.86 10.42 10.56
CA PHE A 139 -15.39 10.91 11.83
C PHE A 139 -15.82 9.73 12.70
N PHE A 140 -15.30 9.68 13.92
CA PHE A 140 -15.61 8.65 14.90
C PHE A 140 -16.54 9.22 15.97
N ILE A 141 -17.81 8.81 15.97
CA ILE A 141 -18.83 9.28 16.92
C ILE A 141 -19.08 8.18 17.97
N PRO A 142 -18.64 8.35 19.23
CA PRO A 142 -18.85 7.36 20.30
C PRO A 142 -20.33 7.08 20.56
N VAL A 143 -20.69 5.84 20.85
CA VAL A 143 -22.09 5.43 21.10
C VAL A 143 -22.35 5.09 22.59
N GLY A 144 -21.31 5.05 23.44
CA GLY A 144 -21.43 4.70 24.86
C GLY A 144 -20.62 5.60 25.81
N ASP A 145 -21.01 5.60 27.09
CA ASP A 145 -20.40 6.42 28.15
C ASP A 145 -19.14 5.78 28.79
N ALA A 146 -18.88 4.49 28.54
CA ALA A 146 -17.79 3.74 29.18
C ALA A 146 -16.96 2.94 28.15
N PRO A 147 -15.61 2.96 28.23
CA PRO A 147 -14.77 2.13 27.37
C PRO A 147 -15.05 0.65 27.60
N GLN A 148 -15.74 0.00 26.66
CA GLN A 148 -15.97 -1.43 26.70
C GLN A 148 -14.76 -2.18 26.13
N MET A 149 -14.45 -3.34 26.71
CA MET A 149 -13.43 -4.23 26.15
C MET A 149 -13.96 -4.84 24.86
N VAL A 150 -13.47 -4.36 23.72
CA VAL A 150 -13.92 -4.83 22.41
C VAL A 150 -13.13 -6.09 22.00
N PRO A 151 -13.80 -7.23 21.74
CA PRO A 151 -13.12 -8.46 21.36
C PRO A 151 -12.52 -8.37 19.94
N GLY A 152 -11.23 -8.65 19.82
CA GLY A 152 -10.50 -8.68 18.55
C GLY A 152 -8.98 -8.59 18.77
N ILE A 153 -8.24 -8.41 17.68
CA ILE A 153 -6.78 -8.22 17.73
C ILE A 153 -6.46 -6.78 18.15
N SER A 154 -5.55 -6.60 19.09
CA SER A 154 -5.12 -5.27 19.51
C SER A 154 -4.33 -4.56 18.39
N PRO A 155 -4.44 -3.22 18.25
CA PRO A 155 -3.72 -2.46 17.23
C PRO A 155 -2.20 -2.68 17.30
N THR A 156 -1.66 -2.78 18.52
CA THR A 156 -0.23 -3.06 18.76
C THR A 156 0.19 -4.41 18.23
N LEU A 157 -0.56 -5.48 18.53
CA LEU A 157 -0.25 -6.82 18.06
C LEU A 157 -0.35 -6.91 16.53
N LEU A 158 -1.39 -6.28 15.95
CA LEU A 158 -1.55 -6.21 14.50
C LEU A 158 -0.38 -5.46 13.84
N ALA A 159 0.05 -4.34 14.42
CA ALA A 159 1.18 -3.57 13.91
C ALA A 159 2.51 -4.34 13.97
N ILE A 160 2.75 -5.07 15.06
CA ILE A 160 3.91 -5.97 15.20
C ILE A 160 3.84 -7.09 14.16
N GLY A 161 2.67 -7.72 13.99
CA GLY A 161 2.47 -8.78 13.01
C GLY A 161 2.75 -8.29 11.58
N ILE A 162 2.12 -7.21 11.16
CA ILE A 162 2.34 -6.62 9.83
C ILE A 162 3.81 -6.19 9.65
N GLY A 163 4.41 -5.55 10.66
CA GLY A 163 5.80 -5.10 10.62
C GLY A 163 6.79 -6.25 10.46
N THR A 164 6.64 -7.30 11.28
CA THR A 164 7.50 -8.49 11.22
C THR A 164 7.30 -9.25 9.91
N SER A 165 6.07 -9.48 9.46
CA SER A 165 5.79 -10.10 8.17
C SER A 165 6.38 -9.30 7.00
N THR A 166 6.28 -7.97 7.02
CA THR A 166 6.85 -7.11 5.96
C THR A 166 8.37 -7.23 5.90
N ILE A 167 9.05 -7.16 7.06
CA ILE A 167 10.51 -7.31 7.13
C ILE A 167 10.94 -8.69 6.62
N LEU A 168 10.24 -9.75 7.02
CA LEU A 168 10.52 -11.11 6.57
C LEU A 168 10.33 -11.26 5.05
N ILE A 169 9.25 -10.73 4.48
CA ILE A 169 9.01 -10.77 3.03
C ILE A 169 10.10 -10.01 2.28
N VAL A 170 10.49 -8.82 2.74
CA VAL A 170 11.58 -8.05 2.14
C VAL A 170 12.92 -8.81 2.21
N ALA A 171 13.25 -9.39 3.37
CA ALA A 171 14.48 -10.17 3.53
C ALA A 171 14.51 -11.40 2.61
N LEU A 172 13.41 -12.15 2.53
CA LEU A 172 13.29 -13.34 1.68
C LEU A 172 13.35 -12.98 0.19
N THR A 173 12.65 -11.92 -0.23
CA THR A 173 12.69 -11.46 -1.63
C THR A 173 14.07 -10.96 -2.02
N MET A 174 14.76 -10.20 -1.16
CA MET A 174 16.14 -9.79 -1.39
C MET A 174 17.09 -11.00 -1.49
N ALA A 175 16.98 -11.96 -0.58
CA ALA A 175 17.79 -13.18 -0.62
C ALA A 175 17.56 -13.99 -1.91
N ALA A 176 16.30 -14.15 -2.32
CA ALA A 176 15.93 -14.82 -3.57
C ALA A 176 16.52 -14.11 -4.80
N VAL A 177 16.44 -12.77 -4.85
CA VAL A 177 17.00 -11.96 -5.95
C VAL A 177 18.52 -12.07 -6.00
N ILE A 178 19.21 -12.01 -4.85
CA ILE A 178 20.67 -12.12 -4.78
C ILE A 178 21.12 -13.51 -5.22
N LEU A 179 20.49 -14.57 -4.70
CA LEU A 179 20.80 -15.94 -5.06
C LEU A 179 20.57 -16.21 -6.55
N GLY A 180 19.45 -15.73 -7.10
CA GLY A 180 19.15 -15.84 -8.52
C GLY A 180 20.23 -15.21 -9.40
N ARG A 181 20.68 -13.99 -9.06
CA ARG A 181 21.75 -13.30 -9.79
C ARG A 181 23.09 -14.03 -9.68
N HIS A 182 23.42 -14.60 -8.52
CA HIS A 182 24.64 -15.39 -8.36
C HIS A 182 24.62 -16.66 -9.23
N LEU A 183 23.50 -17.40 -9.24
CA LEU A 183 23.35 -18.60 -10.06
C LEU A 183 23.43 -18.28 -11.56
N GLU A 184 22.80 -17.20 -12.01
CA GLU A 184 22.91 -16.72 -13.40
C GLU A 184 24.35 -16.36 -13.76
N THR A 185 25.07 -15.67 -12.87
CA THR A 185 26.47 -15.29 -13.10
C THR A 185 27.36 -16.52 -13.26
N ILE A 186 27.19 -17.54 -12.40
CA ILE A 186 27.93 -18.80 -12.49
C ILE A 186 27.62 -19.52 -13.82
N ALA A 187 26.35 -19.59 -14.21
CA ALA A 187 25.93 -20.22 -15.46
C ALA A 187 26.51 -19.52 -16.70
N THR A 188 26.66 -18.19 -16.67
CA THR A 188 27.28 -17.45 -17.78
C THR A 188 28.79 -17.64 -17.88
N LEU A 189 29.49 -17.92 -16.77
CA LEU A 189 30.95 -18.14 -16.76
C LEU A 189 31.33 -19.57 -17.20
N GLN A 190 30.38 -20.50 -17.22
CA GLN A 190 30.59 -21.89 -17.65
C GLN A 190 30.30 -22.14 -19.14
N ARG A 191 29.83 -21.13 -19.88
CA ARG A 191 29.66 -21.15 -21.34
C ARG A 191 30.83 -20.47 -22.04
#